data_AF-A0A9D6XMI4-F1
#
_entry.id   AF-A0A9D6XMI4-F1
#
_cell.length_a   1.000
_cell.length_b   1.000
_cell.length_c   1.000
_cell.angle_alpha   90.00
_cell.angle_beta   90.00
_cell.angle_gamma   90.00
#
_symmetry.space_group_name_H-M   'P 1'
#
loop_
_entity.id
_entity.type
_entity.pdbx_description
1 polymer ?
#
loop_
_entity_poly.entity_id
_entity_poly.type
_entity_poly.pdbx_seq_one_letter_code
_entity_poly.pdbx_strand_id
1 'polypeptide(L)'
;MADETERYILLSRATTDPMERRTANTILEALGRLDIECDHVDEADLAPDQDSPALLTPDARFNGFRAIWEHLASRSGVSATHSLPAGAPA
;
A
#
# COMPACT_ATOMS: atom_id res chain seq x y z
N MET A 1 -13.79 25.39 -4.19
CA MET A 1 -12.43 24.82 -4.25
C MET A 1 -12.63 23.33 -4.25
N ALA A 2 -12.16 22.63 -5.28
CA ALA A 2 -12.45 21.21 -5.45
C ALA A 2 -11.61 20.42 -4.45
N ASP A 3 -12.27 19.57 -3.68
CA ASP A 3 -11.73 18.34 -3.12
C ASP A 3 -10.87 17.64 -4.18
N GLU A 4 -9.56 17.68 -4.03
CA GLU A 4 -8.68 16.75 -4.74
C GLU A 4 -8.52 15.56 -3.81
N THR A 5 -9.45 14.61 -3.89
CA THR A 5 -9.33 13.32 -3.20
C THR A 5 -7.99 12.72 -3.59
N GLU A 6 -7.12 12.49 -2.61
CA GLU A 6 -5.78 11.97 -2.86
C GLU A 6 -5.93 10.56 -3.46
N ARG A 7 -5.39 10.37 -4.68
CA ARG A 7 -5.46 9.10 -5.42
C ARG A 7 -4.14 8.40 -5.35
N TYR A 8 -4.12 7.22 -4.76
CA TYR A 8 -2.96 6.35 -4.66
C TYR A 8 -3.14 5.15 -5.60
N ILE A 9 -2.03 4.58 -6.09
CA ILE A 9 -2.06 3.35 -6.87
C ILE A 9 -1.29 2.29 -6.10
N LEU A 10 -1.97 1.22 -5.69
CA LEU A 10 -1.32 0.04 -5.16
C LEU A 10 -1.04 -0.94 -6.30
N LEU A 11 0.25 -1.17 -6.56
CA LEU A 11 0.73 -2.23 -7.41
C LEU A 11 0.86 -3.47 -6.54
N SER A 12 0.08 -4.53 -6.81
CA SER A 12 0.20 -5.78 -6.08
C SER A 12 0.15 -6.97 -7.00
N ARG A 13 1.15 -7.84 -6.86
CA ARG A 13 1.07 -9.21 -7.36
C ARG A 13 -0.05 -9.93 -6.64
N ALA A 14 -0.89 -10.62 -7.41
CA ALA A 14 -1.75 -11.67 -6.87
C ALA A 14 -0.87 -12.73 -6.20
N THR A 15 -0.65 -12.56 -4.90
CA THR A 15 0.23 -13.42 -4.11
C THR A 15 -0.55 -14.55 -3.48
N THR A 16 -0.04 -15.77 -3.63
CA THR A 16 -0.58 -16.94 -2.92
C THR A 16 -0.15 -16.95 -1.46
N ASP A 17 0.86 -16.16 -1.09
CA ASP A 17 1.37 -16.10 0.27
C ASP A 17 0.30 -15.53 1.22
N PRO A 18 -0.07 -16.25 2.30
CA PRO A 18 -1.12 -15.81 3.21
C PRO A 18 -0.73 -14.57 4.04
N MET A 19 0.55 -14.30 4.24
CA MET A 19 1.04 -13.16 5.03
C MET A 19 1.13 -11.89 4.19
N GLU A 20 1.60 -11.98 2.95
CA GLU A 20 1.55 -10.87 2.00
C GLU A 20 0.09 -10.45 1.75
N ARG A 21 -0.80 -11.43 1.56
CA ARG A 21 -2.24 -11.17 1.39
C ARG A 21 -2.85 -10.46 2.60
N ARG A 22 -2.48 -10.86 3.83
CA ARG A 22 -2.93 -10.18 5.04
C ARG A 22 -2.42 -8.73 5.07
N THR A 23 -1.15 -8.53 4.73
CA THR A 23 -0.50 -7.22 4.74
C THR A 23 -1.12 -6.27 3.71
N ALA A 24 -1.36 -6.74 2.49
CA ALA A 24 -2.05 -5.99 1.44
C ALA A 24 -3.47 -5.56 1.88
N ASN A 25 -4.24 -6.47 2.49
CA ASN A 25 -5.56 -6.14 3.02
C ASN A 25 -5.49 -5.06 4.12
N THR A 26 -4.54 -5.17 5.05
CA THR A 26 -4.37 -4.14 6.10
C THR A 26 -4.01 -2.78 5.51
N ILE A 27 -3.20 -2.73 4.45
CA ILE A 27 -2.88 -1.49 3.72
C ILE A 27 -4.13 -0.91 3.06
N LEU A 28 -4.92 -1.74 2.36
CA LEU A 28 -6.18 -1.31 1.74
C LEU A 28 -7.20 -0.78 2.78
N GLU A 29 -7.32 -1.46 3.92
CA GLU A 29 -8.14 -0.98 5.04
C GLU A 29 -7.66 0.37 5.59
N ALA A 30 -6.34 0.56 5.72
CA ALA A 30 -5.77 1.82 6.18
C ALA A 30 -6.03 2.97 5.19
N LEU A 31 -5.89 2.71 3.88
CA LEU A 31 -6.21 3.67 2.83
C LEU A 31 -7.68 4.07 2.86
N GLY A 32 -8.59 3.10 2.98
CA GLY A 32 -10.03 3.37 3.10
C GLY A 32 -10.41 4.17 4.36
N ARG A 33 -9.66 4.03 5.46
CA ARG A 33 -9.86 4.85 6.67
C ARG A 33 -9.37 6.29 6.52
N LEU A 34 -8.41 6.51 5.63
CA LEU A 34 -7.83 7.82 5.35
C LEU A 34 -8.63 8.61 4.30
N ASP A 35 -9.74 8.06 3.79
CA ASP A 35 -10.50 8.62 2.67
C ASP A 35 -9.64 8.81 1.40
N ILE A 36 -8.61 7.96 1.25
CA ILE A 36 -7.71 7.95 0.09
C ILE A 36 -8.29 6.99 -0.93
N GLU A 37 -8.58 7.48 -2.13
CA GLU A 37 -8.93 6.63 -3.26
C GLU A 37 -7.71 5.78 -3.62
N CYS A 38 -7.86 4.46 -3.63
CA CYS A 38 -6.80 3.54 -4.02
C CYS A 38 -7.23 2.76 -5.26
N ASP A 39 -6.55 3.02 -6.37
CA ASP A 39 -6.63 2.19 -7.57
C ASP A 39 -5.69 0.99 -7.41
N HIS A 40 -6.20 -0.22 -7.66
CA HIS A 40 -5.42 -1.45 -7.58
C HIS A 40 -5.07 -1.92 -8.99
N VAL A 41 -3.77 -2.09 -9.26
CA VAL A 41 -3.28 -2.60 -10.54
C VAL A 41 -2.74 -4.01 -10.34
N ASP A 42 -3.32 -4.94 -11.08
CA ASP A 42 -2.88 -6.34 -11.11
C ASP A 42 -1.51 -6.48 -11.80
N GLU A 43 -0.69 -7.41 -11.31
CA GLU A 43 0.64 -7.68 -11.89
C GLU A 43 0.59 -8.05 -13.38
N ALA A 44 -0.51 -8.62 -13.87
CA ALA A 44 -0.65 -8.93 -15.29
C ALA A 44 -0.52 -7.70 -16.19
N ASP A 45 -0.83 -6.51 -15.65
CA ASP A 45 -0.73 -5.21 -16.32
C ASP A 45 0.51 -4.41 -15.89
N LEU A 46 1.32 -4.93 -14.94
CA LEU A 46 2.57 -4.30 -14.53
C LEU A 46 3.67 -4.57 -15.57
N ALA A 47 4.43 -3.53 -15.90
CA ALA A 47 5.64 -3.71 -16.67
C ALA A 47 6.65 -4.57 -15.87
N PRO A 48 7.43 -5.45 -16.53
CA PRO A 48 8.30 -6.44 -15.87
C PRO A 48 9.42 -5.83 -15.00
N ASP A 49 9.69 -4.54 -15.15
CA ASP A 49 10.69 -3.79 -14.39
C ASP A 49 10.10 -3.07 -13.16
N GLN A 50 8.80 -3.25 -12.90
CA GLN A 50 8.14 -2.62 -11.74
C GLN A 50 8.13 -3.56 -10.54
N ASP A 51 8.89 -3.18 -9.51
CA ASP A 51 8.84 -3.86 -8.22
C ASP A 51 7.43 -3.76 -7.61
N SER A 52 6.91 -4.93 -7.23
CA SER A 52 5.67 -5.10 -6.49
C SER A 52 5.98 -5.82 -5.17
N PRO A 53 5.32 -5.46 -4.06
CA PRO A 53 4.27 -4.45 -3.96
C PRO A 53 4.84 -3.02 -3.97
N ALA A 54 4.11 -2.07 -4.53
CA ALA A 54 4.49 -0.67 -4.46
C ALA A 54 3.26 0.24 -4.33
N LEU A 55 3.41 1.35 -3.62
CA LEU A 55 2.40 2.40 -3.53
C LEU A 55 2.93 3.63 -4.28
N LEU A 56 2.20 4.04 -5.31
CA LEU A 56 2.43 5.29 -6.01
C LEU A 56 1.51 6.35 -5.40
N THR A 57 2.11 7.39 -4.84
CA THR A 57 1.43 8.61 -4.41
C THR A 57 1.71 9.72 -5.43
N PRO A 58 1.00 10.87 -5.38
CA PRO A 58 1.27 11.99 -6.26
C PRO A 58 2.73 12.49 -6.21
N ASP A 59 3.37 12.38 -5.04
CA ASP A 59 4.69 12.95 -4.77
C ASP A 59 5.83 11.92 -4.71
N ALA A 60 5.51 10.64 -4.49
CA ALA A 60 6.52 9.63 -4.18
C ALA A 60 6.11 8.21 -4.59
N ARG A 61 7.11 7.32 -4.69
CA ARG A 61 6.94 5.89 -4.88
C ARG A 61 7.53 5.15 -3.68
N PHE A 62 6.73 4.28 -3.06
CA PHE A 62 7.15 3.44 -1.94
C PHE A 62 7.13 1.97 -2.39
N ASN A 63 8.30 1.35 -2.48
CA ASN A 63 8.42 -0.06 -2.84
C ASN A 63 8.52 -0.94 -1.58
N GLY A 64 7.82 -2.06 -1.58
CA GLY A 64 7.74 -3.01 -0.47
C GLY A 64 6.68 -2.65 0.58
N PHE A 65 6.06 -3.67 1.17
CA PHE A 65 4.99 -3.50 2.16
C PHE A 65 5.39 -2.62 3.35
N ARG A 66 6.65 -2.72 3.78
CA ARG A 66 7.18 -1.96 4.90
C ARG A 66 7.18 -0.45 4.65
N ALA A 67 7.74 -0.02 3.51
CA ALA A 67 7.81 1.41 3.17
C ALA A 67 6.40 2.00 3.00
N ILE A 68 5.50 1.25 2.37
CA ILE A 68 4.08 1.63 2.22
C ILE A 68 3.43 1.83 3.59
N TRP A 69 3.61 0.86 4.50
CA TRP A 69 3.03 0.94 5.83
C TRP A 69 3.61 2.07 6.68
N GLU A 70 4.93 2.26 6.67
CA GLU A 70 5.58 3.35 7.40
C GLU A 70 5.03 4.71 6.96
N HIS A 71 4.80 4.89 5.65
CA HIS A 71 4.14 6.08 5.11
C HIS A 71 2.70 6.21 5.62
N LEU A 72 1.87 5.17 5.52
CA LEU A 72 0.46 5.23 5.94
C LEU A 72 0.28 5.41 7.45
N ALA A 73 1.14 4.77 8.25
CA ALA A 73 1.16 4.95 9.70
C ALA A 73 1.47 6.40 10.09
N SER A 74 2.40 7.05 9.36
CA SER A 74 2.72 8.46 9.58
C SER A 74 1.54 9.39 9.30
N ARG A 75 0.71 9.08 8.30
CA ARG A 75 -0.44 9.91 7.89
C ARG A 75 -1.68 9.69 8.74
N SER A 76 -1.95 8.46 9.15
CA SER A 76 -3.14 8.09 9.92
C SER A 76 -3.05 8.44 11.40
N GLY A 77 -1.89 8.90 11.88
CA GLY A 77 -1.65 9.07 13.32
C GLY A 77 -1.73 7.75 14.09
N VAL A 78 -1.83 6.61 13.38
CA VAL A 78 -1.79 5.27 13.95
C VAL A 78 -0.35 5.03 14.35
N SER A 79 -0.11 5.04 15.66
CA SER A 79 1.16 4.61 16.22
C SER A 79 1.51 3.25 15.60
N ALA A 80 2.71 3.12 15.02
CA ALA A 80 3.21 1.89 14.39
C ALA A 80 3.31 0.67 15.33
N THR A 81 2.71 0.76 16.52
CA THR A 81 2.52 -0.30 17.51
C THR A 81 1.42 -1.28 17.13
N HIS A 82 0.55 -0.94 16.16
CA HIS A 82 -0.18 -1.96 15.40
C HIS A 82 0.81 -2.58 14.41
N SER A 83 1.60 -3.51 14.94
CA SER A 83 2.64 -4.22 14.21
C SER A 83 2.05 -4.77 12.91
N LEU A 84 2.70 -4.46 11.80
CA LEU A 84 2.62 -5.31 10.62
C LEU A 84 2.80 -6.77 11.08
N PRO A 85 2.09 -7.74 10.47
CA PRO A 85 2.37 -9.15 10.76
C PRO A 85 3.88 -9.39 10.60
N ALA A 86 4.45 -10.10 11.58
CA ALA A 86 5.90 -10.23 11.82
C ALA A 86 6.69 -10.99 10.73
N GLY A 87 6.27 -10.92 9.48
CA GLY A 87 7.02 -11.42 8.33
C GLY A 87 6.68 -10.73 7.03
N ALA A 88 6.17 -9.49 7.05
CA ALA A 88 6.28 -8.64 5.86
C ALA A 88 7.75 -8.66 5.39
N PRO A 89 8.04 -9.16 4.16
CA PRO A 89 9.41 -9.32 3.70
C PRO A 89 10.11 -7.95 3.68
N ALA A 90 11.39 -7.94 4.05
CA ALA A 90 12.23 -6.74 4.16
C ALA A 90 12.55 -6.13 2.78
#